data_AF-A0A0C3NE69-F1
#
_entry.id   AF-A0A0C3NE69-F1
#
_cell.length_a   1.000
_cell.length_b   1.000
_cell.length_c   1.000
_cell.angle_alpha   90.00
_cell.angle_beta   90.00
_cell.angle_gamma   90.00
#
_symmetry.space_group_name_H-M   'P 1'
#
loop_
_entity.id
_entity.type
_entity.pdbx_description
1 polymer ?
#
loop_
_entity_poly.entity_id
_entity_poly.type
_entity_poly.pdbx_seq_one_letter_code
_entity_poly.pdbx_strand_id
1 'polypeptide(L)' 'KQTGEGLIEREIQGTVKRRGGNIMVWGCMGWEGGRMDANQYVDILESQLLPGLGDSGIPLKDVIFQQDNDPKHTSKKAKK' A
#
# COMPACT_ATOMS: atom_id res chain seq x y z
N LYS A 1 3.11 39.25 -13.09
CA LYS A 1 3.50 38.29 -12.04
C LYS A 1 4.99 38.03 -12.13
N GLN A 2 5.71 38.01 -11.02
CA GLN A 2 7.14 37.70 -11.02
C GLN A 2 7.35 36.20 -11.22
N THR A 3 8.34 35.82 -12.01
CA THR A 3 8.68 34.42 -12.27
C THR A 3 9.12 33.76 -10.95
N GLY A 4 8.33 32.81 -10.44
CA GLY A 4 8.66 32.05 -9.23
C GLY A 4 7.67 32.20 -8.06
N GLU A 5 6.69 33.10 -8.13
CA GLU A 5 5.63 33.19 -7.11
C GLU A 5 4.57 32.10 -7.29
N GLY A 6 4.18 31.43 -6.19
CA GLY A 6 3.10 30.43 -6.18
C GLY A 6 1.75 31.00 -6.62
N LEU A 7 0.90 30.15 -7.20
CA LEU A 7 -0.44 30.55 -7.63
C LEU A 7 -1.33 30.82 -6.41
N ILE A 8 -2.11 31.91 -6.46
CA ILE A 8 -3.11 32.22 -5.43
C ILE A 8 -4.40 31.47 -5.72
N GLU A 9 -5.22 31.20 -4.70
CA GLU A 9 -6.43 30.37 -4.80
C GLU A 9 -7.39 30.79 -5.94
N ARG A 10 -7.47 32.09 -6.24
CA ARG A 10 -8.29 32.65 -7.33
C ARG A 10 -7.78 32.34 -8.75
N GLU A 11 -6.54 31.87 -8.88
CA GLU A 11 -5.89 31.52 -10.15
C GLU A 11 -5.85 30.00 -10.38
N ILE A 12 -6.35 29.21 -9.43
CA ILE A 12 -6.34 27.76 -9.50
C ILE A 12 -7.75 27.29 -9.87
N GLN A 13 -7.86 26.62 -11.02
CA GLN A 13 -9.11 25.96 -11.41
C GLN A 13 -9.26 24.66 -10.61
N GLY A 14 -10.36 24.53 -9.87
CA GLY A 14 -10.64 23.35 -9.06
C GLY A 14 -10.82 22.10 -9.93
N THR A 15 -9.98 21.10 -9.74
CA THR A 15 -10.11 19.78 -10.38
C THR A 15 -10.19 18.70 -9.30
N VAL A 16 -11.07 17.71 -9.50
CA VAL A 16 -11.28 16.62 -8.53
C VAL A 16 -10.03 15.75 -8.35
N LYS A 17 -9.27 15.50 -9.43
CA LYS A 17 -7.97 14.80 -9.39
C LYS A 17 -6.85 15.78 -9.76
N ARG A 18 -5.79 15.83 -8.96
CA ARG A 18 -4.57 16.61 -9.26
C ARG A 18 -3.53 15.72 -9.92
N ARG A 19 -2.67 16.32 -10.75
CA ARG A 19 -1.68 15.62 -11.60
C ARG A 19 -0.41 15.15 -10.84
N GLY A 20 -0.43 15.19 -9.51
CA GLY A 20 0.72 14.91 -8.62
C GLY A 20 0.99 13.42 -8.33
N GLY A 21 0.36 12.51 -9.06
CA GLY A 21 0.42 11.06 -8.82
C GLY A 21 -0.67 10.55 -7.88
N ASN A 22 -0.86 9.24 -7.85
CA ASN A 22 -1.73 8.53 -6.92
C ASN A 22 -1.00 7.31 -6.35
N ILE A 23 -1.38 6.90 -5.15
CA ILE A 23 -0.97 5.62 -4.56
C ILE A 23 -2.25 4.82 -4.36
N MET A 24 -2.29 3.60 -4.88
CA MET A 24 -3.34 2.65 -4.56
C MET A 24 -2.83 1.70 -3.49
N VAL A 25 -3.57 1.61 -2.39
CA VAL A 25 -3.25 0.71 -1.28
C VAL A 25 -4.34 -0.36 -1.22
N TRP A 26 -3.93 -1.62 -1.13
CA TRP A 26 -4.80 -2.75 -0.84
C TRP A 26 -4.40 -3.33 0.52
N GLY A 27 -5.37 -3.70 1.35
CA GLY A 27 -5.12 -4.26 2.68
C GLY A 27 -6.19 -5.29 3.04
N CYS A 28 -5.78 -6.33 3.75
CA CYS A 28 -6.66 -7.35 4.30
C CYS A 28 -6.65 -7.27 5.83
N MET A 29 -7.84 -7.14 6.44
CA MET A 29 -8.01 -7.06 7.90
C MET A 29 -8.90 -8.22 8.36
N GLY A 30 -8.39 -9.07 9.26
CA GLY A 30 -9.13 -10.17 9.87
C GLY A 30 -9.80 -9.78 11.20
N TRP A 31 -10.87 -10.48 11.57
CA TRP A 31 -11.67 -10.23 12.79
C TRP A 31 -11.01 -10.74 14.08
N GLU A 32 -10.10 -11.71 14.01
CA GLU A 32 -9.36 -12.18 15.18
C GLU A 32 -8.36 -11.10 15.64
N GLY A 33 -8.83 -10.19 16.50
CA GLY A 33 -8.04 -9.16 17.19
C GLY A 33 -7.04 -9.70 18.20
N GLY A 34 -6.48 -10.89 17.94
CA GLY A 34 -5.45 -11.55 18.73
C GLY A 34 -4.04 -11.19 18.27
N ARG A 35 -3.05 -11.67 19.02
CA ARG A 35 -1.64 -11.52 18.66
C ARG A 35 -1.30 -12.48 17.52
N MET A 36 -1.36 -11.98 16.29
CA MET A 36 -1.00 -12.71 15.08
C MET A 36 0.40 -13.32 15.21
N ASP A 37 0.52 -14.62 14.95
CA ASP A 37 1.82 -15.31 14.90
C ASP A 37 2.43 -15.30 13.49
N ALA A 38 3.65 -15.81 13.35
CA ALA A 38 4.34 -15.83 12.07
C ALA A 38 3.72 -16.79 11.03
N ASN A 39 2.96 -17.82 11.45
CA ASN A 39 2.29 -18.72 10.53
C ASN A 39 1.05 -18.03 9.95
N GLN A 40 0.21 -17.48 10.82
CA GLN A 40 -0.97 -16.71 10.45
C GLN A 40 -0.59 -15.54 9.52
N TYR A 41 0.56 -14.92 9.78
CA TYR A 41 1.09 -13.89 8.88
C TYR A 41 1.35 -14.42 7.47
N VAL A 42 2.07 -15.54 7.34
CA VAL A 42 2.35 -16.16 6.03
C VAL A 42 1.04 -16.60 5.35
N ASP A 43 0.13 -17.22 6.11
CA ASP A 43 -1.17 -17.66 5.59
C ASP A 43 -1.98 -16.51 5.01
N ILE A 44 -1.95 -15.31 5.63
CA ILE A 44 -2.61 -14.12 5.11
C ILE A 44 -1.92 -13.61 3.84
N LEU A 45 -0.60 -13.60 3.78
CA LEU A 45 0.12 -13.21 2.57
C LEU A 45 -0.24 -14.13 1.40
N GLU A 46 -0.29 -15.44 1.64
CA GLU A 46 -0.59 -16.43 0.60
C GLU A 46 -2.07 -16.45 0.19
N SER A 47 -2.99 -16.40 1.14
CA SER A 47 -4.43 -16.56 0.87
C SER A 47 -5.14 -15.25 0.49
N GLN A 48 -4.57 -14.10 0.84
CA GLN A 48 -5.22 -12.80 0.64
C GLN A 48 -4.40 -11.90 -0.28
N LEU A 49 -3.13 -11.65 0.06
CA LEU A 49 -2.30 -10.67 -0.67
C LEU A 49 -1.97 -11.13 -2.09
N LEU A 50 -1.48 -12.36 -2.28
CA LEU A 50 -1.12 -12.85 -3.61
C LEU A 50 -2.32 -12.94 -4.57
N PRO A 51 -3.48 -13.48 -4.16
CA PRO A 51 -4.69 -13.47 -5.01
C PRO A 51 -5.18 -12.05 -5.29
N GLY A 52 -5.25 -11.19 -4.28
CA GLY A 52 -5.66 -9.80 -4.44
C GLY A 52 -4.76 -9.03 -5.40
N LEU A 53 -3.46 -9.34 -5.42
CA LEU A 53 -2.53 -8.76 -6.37
C LEU A 53 -2.73 -9.30 -7.79
N GLY A 54 -3.04 -10.59 -7.93
CA GLY A 54 -3.47 -11.18 -9.22
C GLY A 54 -4.71 -10.50 -9.78
N ASP A 55 -5.71 -10.24 -8.92
CA ASP A 55 -6.96 -9.57 -9.30
C ASP A 55 -6.78 -8.07 -9.58
N SER A 56 -5.78 -7.43 -8.98
CA SER A 56 -5.54 -5.99 -9.12
C SER A 56 -5.12 -5.55 -10.54
N GLY A 57 -4.60 -6.48 -11.35
CA GLY A 57 -4.02 -6.18 -12.65
C GLY A 57 -2.75 -5.32 -12.62
N ILE A 58 -2.20 -5.06 -11.43
CA ILE A 58 -0.96 -4.29 -11.25
C ILE A 58 0.23 -5.21 -11.59
N PRO A 59 1.14 -4.82 -12.51
CA PRO A 59 2.32 -5.61 -12.79
C PRO A 59 3.19 -5.76 -11.53
N LEU A 60 3.63 -6.99 -11.22
CA LEU A 60 4.45 -7.28 -10.03
C LEU A 60 5.68 -6.37 -9.87
N LYS A 61 6.28 -5.95 -11.00
CA LYS A 61 7.44 -5.04 -11.03
C LYS A 61 7.14 -3.62 -10.49
N ASP A 62 5.87 -3.23 -10.51
CA ASP A 62 5.39 -1.91 -10.10
C ASP A 62 4.83 -1.95 -8.67
N VAL A 63 4.84 -3.13 -8.02
CA VAL A 63 4.34 -3.36 -6.66
C VAL A 63 5.46 -3.09 -5.67
N ILE A 64 5.17 -2.26 -4.68
CA ILE A 64 6.04 -2.03 -3.53
C ILE A 64 5.38 -2.68 -2.31
N PHE A 65 6.02 -3.69 -1.74
CA PHE A 65 5.57 -4.31 -0.50
C PHE A 65 6.04 -3.51 0.72
N GLN A 66 5.10 -3.09 1.56
CA GLN A 66 5.38 -2.32 2.78
C GLN A 66 4.78 -3.03 4.00
N GLN A 67 5.58 -3.21 5.04
CA GLN A 67 5.20 -3.76 6.33
C GLN A 67 6.00 -3.06 7.45
N ASP A 68 5.57 -3.18 8.70
CA ASP A 68 6.36 -2.71 9.84
C ASP A 68 7.53 -3.68 10.17
N ASN A 69 8.39 -3.28 11.12
CA ASN A 69 9.54 -4.07 11.54
C ASN A 69 9.22 -5.03 12.72
N ASP A 70 7.99 -5.50 12.85
CA ASP A 70 7.66 -6.48 13.89
C ASP A 70 8.49 -7.77 13.70
N PRO A 71 9.07 -8.35 14.77
CA PRO A 71 9.83 -9.60 14.70
C PRO A 71 9.13 -10.76 13.96
N LYS A 72 7.79 -10.82 13.98
CA LYS A 72 7.03 -11.87 13.26
C LYS A 72 7.12 -11.73 11.74
N HIS A 73 7.12 -10.49 11.24
CA HIS A 73 7.25 -10.13 9.83
C HIS A 73 8.66 -10.36 9.28
N THR A 74 9.66 -10.41 10.18
CA THR A 74 11.06 -10.69 9.83
C THR A 74 11.50 -12.12 10.17
N SER A 75 10.54 -12.98 10.55
CA SER A 75 10.80 -14.39 10.90
C SER A 75 11.36 -15.19 9.72
N LYS A 76 12.04 -16.30 10.02
CA LYS A 76 12.57 -17.22 8.98
C LYS A 76 11.49 -17.78 8.05
N LYS A 77 10.25 -17.88 8.55
CA LYS A 77 9.11 -18.36 7.76
C LYS A 77 8.62 -17.29 6.78
N ALA A 78 8.51 -16.04 7.25
CA ALA A 78 8.07 -14.92 6.42
C ALA A 78 9.10 -14.47 5.38
N LYS A 79 10.39 -14.78 5.58
CA LYS A 79 11.49 -14.41 4.67
C LYS A 79 11.89 -15.52 3.67
N LYS A 80 11.18 -16.65 3.68
CA LYS A 80 11.52 -17.80 2.85
C LYS A 80 11.13 -17.55 1.40
#